data_AF-A0A7X7ZHJ6-F1
#
_entry.id   AF-A0A7X7ZHJ6-F1
#
_cell.length_a   1.000
_cell.length_b   1.000
_cell.length_c   1.000
_cell.angle_alpha   90.00
_cell.angle_beta   90.00
_cell.angle_gamma   90.00
#
_symmetry.space_group_name_H-M   'P 1'
#
loop_
_entity.id
_entity.type
_entity.pdbx_description
1 polymer ?
#
loop_
_entity_poly.entity_id
_entity_poly.type
_entity_poly.pdbx_seq_one_letter_code
_entity_poly.pdbx_strand_id
1 'polypeptide(L)'
;MAGVVMPGALVDSKPELVGAVLDELEASAAKANALDPETIAALAAEYDLPEAVITQVIPRLQVDVVPAEQARAGYEDFLTRIGEVNPKIYGEALPSDTFYAHDPR
;
A
#
# COMPACT_ATOMS: atom_id res chain seq x y z
N MET A 1 -0.31 -8.43 -0.22
CA MET A 1 -0.35 -7.17 0.55
C MET A 1 0.91 -6.39 0.21
N ALA A 2 0.76 -5.14 -0.23
CA ALA A 2 1.87 -4.22 -0.43
C ALA A 2 1.85 -3.20 0.72
N GLY A 3 3.03 -2.78 1.17
CA GLY A 3 3.17 -1.74 2.19
C GLY A 3 3.82 -0.50 1.60
N VAL A 4 3.33 0.68 1.98
CA VAL A 4 4.01 1.94 1.70
C VAL A 4 4.95 2.23 2.86
N VAL A 5 6.25 2.31 2.59
CA VAL A 5 7.28 2.53 3.61
C VAL A 5 7.82 3.95 3.45
N MET A 6 7.90 4.68 4.55
CA MET A 6 8.47 6.02 4.62
C MET A 6 9.63 6.06 5.62
N PRO A 7 10.67 6.89 5.41
CA PRO A 7 11.72 7.07 6.40
C PRO A 7 11.14 7.59 7.73
N GLY A 8 11.52 7.00 8.87
CA GLY A 8 11.03 7.45 10.19
C GLY A 8 11.28 8.94 10.45
N ALA A 9 12.45 9.45 10.05
CA ALA A 9 12.75 10.88 10.15
C ALA A 9 11.77 11.76 9.36
N LEU A 10 11.21 11.29 8.24
CA LEU A 10 10.16 12.00 7.51
C LEU A 10 8.84 11.98 8.30
N VAL A 11 8.46 10.80 8.80
CA VAL A 11 7.25 10.60 9.60
C VAL A 11 7.24 11.52 10.82
N ASP A 12 8.37 11.61 11.52
CA ASP A 12 8.50 12.39 12.75
C ASP A 12 8.60 13.90 12.50
N SER A 13 9.30 14.32 11.44
CA SER A 13 9.61 15.74 11.22
C SER A 13 8.65 16.48 10.30
N LYS A 14 7.86 15.77 9.48
CA LYS A 14 6.94 16.34 8.49
C LYS A 14 5.62 15.58 8.40
N PRO A 15 4.84 15.48 9.49
CA PRO A 15 3.56 14.78 9.50
C PRO A 15 2.57 15.34 8.45
N GLU A 16 2.66 16.62 8.12
CA GLU A 16 1.84 17.24 7.08
C GLU A 16 2.14 16.69 5.68
N LEU A 17 3.41 16.40 5.38
CA LEU A 17 3.79 15.82 4.09
C LEU A 17 3.35 14.36 4.02
N VAL A 18 3.46 13.63 5.13
CA VAL A 18 2.98 12.24 5.23
C VAL A 18 1.47 12.19 4.98
N GLY A 19 0.70 13.07 5.64
CA GLY A 19 -0.74 13.17 5.42
C GLY A 19 -1.07 13.45 3.95
N ALA A 20 -0.42 14.43 3.33
CA ALA A 20 -0.65 14.75 1.93
C ALA A 20 -0.35 13.58 0.98
N VAL A 21 0.68 12.78 1.25
CA VAL A 21 0.98 11.58 0.45
C VAL A 21 -0.11 10.52 0.63
N LEU A 22 -0.57 10.30 1.85
CA LEU A 22 -1.63 9.32 2.12
C LEU A 22 -2.96 9.74 1.48
N ASP A 23 -3.31 11.04 1.52
CA ASP A 23 -4.48 11.59 0.83
C ASP A 23 -4.41 11.35 -0.68
N GLU A 24 -3.26 11.63 -1.30
CA GLU A 24 -3.09 11.43 -2.74
C GLU A 24 -3.10 9.95 -3.12
N LEU A 25 -2.59 9.06 -2.26
CA LEU A 25 -2.66 7.61 -2.47
C LEU A 25 -4.10 7.11 -2.45
N GLU A 26 -4.90 7.53 -1.48
CA GLU A 26 -6.32 7.19 -1.40
C GLU A 26 -7.09 7.75 -2.60
N ALA A 27 -6.85 9.01 -2.98
CA ALA A 27 -7.48 9.61 -4.14
C ALA A 27 -7.11 8.89 -5.45
N SER A 28 -5.85 8.48 -5.60
CA SER A 28 -5.36 7.72 -6.75
C SER A 28 -5.97 6.32 -6.83
N ALA A 29 -6.06 5.62 -5.69
CA ALA A 29 -6.74 4.32 -5.60
C ALA A 29 -8.23 4.46 -5.94
N ALA A 30 -8.90 5.50 -5.47
CA ALA A 30 -10.30 5.77 -5.80
C ALA A 30 -10.51 6.00 -7.30
N LYS A 31 -9.65 6.78 -7.96
CA LYS A 31 -9.69 6.98 -9.42
C LYS A 31 -9.51 5.67 -10.18
N ALA A 32 -8.52 4.86 -9.81
CA ALA A 32 -8.30 3.55 -10.42
C ALA A 32 -9.53 2.65 -10.26
N ASN A 33 -10.07 2.54 -9.04
CA ASN A 33 -11.27 1.73 -8.76
C ASN A 33 -12.53 2.25 -9.47
N ALA A 34 -12.63 3.56 -9.70
CA ALA A 34 -13.71 4.17 -10.48
C ALA A 34 -13.55 3.96 -12.00
N LEU A 35 -12.47 3.32 -12.45
CA LEU A 35 -12.11 3.14 -13.85
C LEU A 35 -12.05 4.49 -14.59
N ASP A 36 -11.49 5.49 -13.91
CA ASP A 36 -11.30 6.82 -14.48
C ASP A 36 -10.53 6.76 -15.82
N PRO A 37 -11.05 7.34 -16.92
CA PRO A 37 -10.48 7.15 -18.25
C PRO A 37 -9.02 7.62 -18.38
N GLU A 38 -8.66 8.74 -17.75
CA GLU A 38 -7.28 9.25 -17.78
C GLU A 38 -6.34 8.30 -17.04
N THR A 39 -6.79 7.78 -15.90
CA THR A 39 -6.05 6.79 -15.11
C THR A 39 -5.85 5.48 -15.89
N ILE A 40 -6.88 4.97 -16.56
CA ILE A 40 -6.80 3.75 -17.38
C ILE A 40 -5.84 3.94 -18.56
N ALA A 41 -5.93 5.07 -19.25
CA ALA A 41 -5.03 5.40 -20.36
C ALA A 41 -3.56 5.51 -19.88
N ALA A 42 -3.32 6.15 -18.74
CA ALA A 42 -1.99 6.25 -18.15
C ALA A 42 -1.41 4.89 -17.78
N LEU A 43 -2.21 4.01 -17.15
CA LEU A 43 -1.79 2.65 -16.81
C LEU A 43 -1.55 1.79 -18.06
N ALA A 44 -2.41 1.90 -19.07
CA ALA A 44 -2.24 1.21 -20.34
C ALA A 44 -0.92 1.58 -21.03
N ALA A 45 -0.58 2.87 -21.02
CA ALA A 45 0.67 3.38 -21.56
C ALA A 45 1.90 2.94 -20.75
N GLU A 46 1.84 3.03 -19.41
CA GLU A 46 2.95 2.67 -18.53
C GLU A 46 3.32 1.18 -18.64
N TYR A 47 2.31 0.31 -18.69
CA TYR A 47 2.51 -1.13 -18.71
C TYR A 47 2.58 -1.73 -20.13
N ASP A 48 2.41 -0.91 -21.18
CA ASP A 48 2.29 -1.35 -22.58
C ASP A 48 1.21 -2.45 -22.75
N LEU A 49 0.03 -2.20 -22.17
CA LEU A 49 -1.11 -3.13 -22.16
C LEU A 49 -2.35 -2.48 -22.77
N PRO A 50 -3.24 -3.24 -23.43
CA PRO A 50 -4.52 -2.70 -23.88
C PRO A 50 -5.37 -2.21 -22.70
N GLU A 51 -6.04 -1.07 -22.85
CA GLU A 51 -6.95 -0.52 -21.83
C GLU A 51 -8.01 -1.54 -21.38
N ALA A 52 -8.51 -2.37 -22.31
CA ALA A 52 -9.46 -3.44 -22.00
C ALA A 52 -8.91 -4.47 -21.00
N VAL A 53 -7.60 -4.75 -21.01
CA VAL A 53 -6.94 -5.63 -20.04
C VAL A 53 -6.89 -4.94 -18.68
N ILE A 54 -6.47 -3.66 -18.64
CA ILE A 54 -6.40 -2.87 -17.40
C ILE A 54 -7.78 -2.79 -16.72
N THR A 55 -8.83 -2.44 -17.47
CA THR A 55 -10.21 -2.34 -16.99
C THR A 55 -10.73 -3.66 -16.42
N GLN A 56 -10.29 -4.80 -16.97
CA GLN A 56 -10.65 -6.10 -16.41
C GLN A 56 -9.85 -6.42 -15.14
N VAL A 57 -8.57 -6.05 -15.07
CA VAL A 57 -7.67 -6.45 -13.98
C VAL A 57 -7.88 -5.61 -12.72
N ILE A 58 -8.06 -4.30 -12.83
CA ILE A 58 -8.14 -3.40 -11.66
C ILE A 58 -9.14 -3.87 -10.59
N PRO A 59 -10.40 -4.24 -10.92
CA PRO A 59 -11.36 -4.68 -9.90
C PRO A 59 -10.92 -5.94 -9.14
N ARG A 60 -10.04 -6.76 -9.75
CA ARG A 60 -9.50 -8.00 -9.15
C ARG A 60 -8.29 -7.74 -8.27
N LEU A 61 -7.62 -6.60 -8.44
CA LEU A 61 -6.49 -6.20 -7.59
C LEU A 61 -6.96 -5.73 -6.21
N GLN A 62 -8.24 -5.35 -6.07
CA GLN A 62 -8.84 -4.89 -4.80
C GLN A 62 -7.96 -3.83 -4.15
N VAL A 63 -7.58 -2.81 -4.93
CA VAL A 63 -6.67 -1.75 -4.47
C VAL A 63 -7.38 -0.94 -3.40
N ASP A 64 -6.87 -1.03 -2.18
CA ASP A 64 -7.39 -0.35 -1.01
C ASP A 64 -6.21 0.18 -0.18
N VAL A 65 -6.35 1.39 0.34
CA VAL A 65 -5.33 2.06 1.14
C VAL A 65 -5.88 2.16 2.55
N VAL A 66 -5.19 1.53 3.49
CA VAL A 66 -5.60 1.50 4.91
C VAL A 66 -4.45 1.94 5.80
N PRO A 67 -4.73 2.58 6.94
CA PRO A 67 -3.70 2.92 7.94
C PRO A 67 -2.92 1.70 8.41
N ALA A 68 -1.63 1.89 8.72
CA ALA A 68 -0.74 0.80 9.15
C ALA A 68 -1.26 0.08 10.39
N GLU A 69 -1.88 0.81 11.32
CA GLU A 69 -2.49 0.25 12.54
C GLU A 69 -3.63 -0.74 12.22
N GLN A 70 -4.46 -0.44 11.22
CA GLN A 70 -5.55 -1.31 10.80
C GLN A 70 -5.03 -2.57 10.10
N ALA A 71 -3.96 -2.44 9.32
CA ALA A 71 -3.33 -3.56 8.62
C ALA A 71 -2.48 -4.47 9.53
N ARG A 72 -2.09 -3.99 10.72
CA ARG A 72 -1.11 -4.63 11.60
C ARG A 72 -1.37 -6.10 11.85
N ALA A 73 -2.57 -6.45 12.33
CA ALA A 73 -2.90 -7.82 12.71
C ALA A 73 -2.80 -8.79 11.52
N GLY A 74 -3.30 -8.38 10.35
CA GLY A 74 -3.21 -9.18 9.13
C GLY A 74 -1.77 -9.32 8.62
N TYR A 75 -0.96 -8.28 8.76
CA TYR A 75 0.45 -8.31 8.37
C TYR A 75 1.28 -9.22 9.28
N GLU A 76 1.10 -9.15 10.60
CA GLU A 76 1.80 -10.00 11.56
C GLU A 76 1.41 -11.50 11.41
N ASP A 77 0.13 -11.80 11.14
CA ASP A 77 -0.31 -13.16 10.81
C ASP A 77 0.36 -13.68 9.53
N PHE A 78 0.43 -12.85 8.49
CA PHE A 78 1.13 -13.19 7.24
C PHE A 78 2.63 -13.48 7.47
N LEU A 79 3.33 -12.62 8.22
CA LEU A 79 4.74 -12.86 8.56
C LEU A 79 4.92 -14.15 9.35
N THR A 80 4.05 -14.41 10.32
CA THR A 80 4.08 -15.62 11.15
C THR A 80 3.96 -16.87 10.29
N ARG A 81 3.02 -16.90 9.35
CA ARG A 81 2.83 -18.03 8.42
C ARG A 81 4.02 -18.25 7.50
N ILE A 82 4.63 -17.19 6.99
CA ILE A 82 5.88 -17.31 6.20
C ILE A 82 7.04 -17.82 7.08
N GLY A 83 7.04 -17.42 8.35
CA GLY A 83 8.01 -17.85 9.35
C GLY A 83 7.98 -19.33 9.69
N GLU A 84 6.84 -20.00 9.50
CA GLU A 84 6.74 -21.46 9.66
C GLU A 84 7.70 -22.21 8.73
N VAL A 85 7.97 -21.66 7.55
CA VAL A 85 8.94 -22.22 6.60
C VAL A 85 10.34 -21.72 6.89
N ASN A 86 10.51 -20.41 7.03
CA ASN A 86 11.81 -19.82 7.35
C ASN A 86 11.66 -18.42 7.98
N PRO A 87 11.88 -18.28 9.31
CA PRO A 87 11.71 -17.00 9.99
C PRO A 87 12.78 -15.96 9.60
N LYS A 88 13.88 -16.38 8.97
CA LYS A 88 14.94 -15.48 8.49
C LYS A 88 14.47 -14.55 7.37
N ILE A 89 13.36 -14.87 6.71
CA ILE A 89 12.80 -14.05 5.61
C ILE A 89 12.42 -12.64 6.11
N TYR A 90 12.00 -12.50 7.37
CA TYR A 90 11.61 -11.21 7.96
C TYR A 90 12.50 -10.79 9.15
N GLY A 91 13.67 -11.42 9.31
CA GLY A 91 14.60 -11.08 10.39
C GLY A 91 14.28 -11.72 11.75
N GLU A 92 13.58 -12.87 11.74
CA GLU A 92 13.32 -13.75 12.90
C GLU A 92 12.39 -13.18 13.99
N ALA A 93 12.12 -11.88 13.99
CA ALA A 93 11.21 -11.21 14.93
C ALA A 93 10.15 -10.39 14.19
N LEU A 94 8.94 -10.32 14.77
CA LEU A 94 7.89 -9.43 14.27
C LEU A 94 8.31 -7.96 14.43
N PRO A 95 7.81 -7.06 13.57
CA PRO A 95 8.11 -5.63 13.69
C PRO A 95 7.64 -5.03 15.02
N SER A 96 8.38 -4.06 15.52
CA SER A 96 7.98 -3.27 16.70
C SER A 96 6.88 -2.26 16.37
N ASP A 97 6.26 -1.66 17.38
CA ASP A 97 5.21 -0.64 17.20
C ASP A 97 5.67 0.53 16.31
N THR A 98 6.92 0.95 16.42
CA THR A 98 7.52 2.02 15.61
C THR A 98 7.60 1.71 14.11
N PHE A 99 7.40 0.46 13.70
CA PHE A 99 7.30 0.08 12.29
C PHE A 99 5.98 0.55 11.67
N TYR A 100 4.91 0.59 12.47
CA TYR A 100 3.57 0.95 12.03
C TYR A 100 3.40 2.46 12.21
N ALA A 101 3.62 3.22 11.14
CA ALA A 101 3.46 4.67 11.17
C ALA A 101 2.01 5.06 11.50
N HIS A 102 1.85 6.01 12.41
CA HIS A 102 0.57 6.62 12.73
C HIS A 102 0.08 7.47 11.54
N ASP A 103 -1.21 7.42 11.22
CA ASP A 103 -1.81 8.28 10.18
C ASP A 103 -2.03 9.69 10.76
N PRO A 104 -1.35 10.73 10.24
CA PRO A 104 -1.45 12.08 10.82
C PRO A 104 -2.73 12.85 10.44
N ARG A 105 -3.64 12.25 9.67
CA ARG A 105 -4.89 12.88 9.17
C ARG A 105 -6.08 12.67 10.09
#